data_AF-A0A7D4TBI5-F1
#
_entry.id   AF-A0A7D4TBI5-F1
#
_cell.length_a   1.000
_cell.length_b   1.000
_cell.length_c   1.000
_cell.angle_alpha   90.00
_cell.angle_beta   90.00
_cell.angle_gamma   90.00
#
_symmetry.space_group_name_H-M   'P 1'
#
loop_
_entity.id
_entity.type
_entity.pdbx_description
1 polymer ?
#
loop_
_entity_poly.entity_id
_entity_poly.type
_entity_poly.pdbx_seq_one_letter_code
_entity_poly.pdbx_strand_id
1 'polypeptide(L)'
;MTTTLILPSLLLIIGLALLVWSSDVFIDGAASTATHMKISPLIIGVVVLGFGTSMPEIIVAILAALEGSPSLAIGNAIGSNIANIGLVLGITALITPVIVKSSILKRELPVLLAISFGVYLLVLDGNLGMWDGVILLIVLVTVMTWMIRSNKALDPSDPLAQETAHEMEEIADLSQKKALIYLIGGLIILMISARMMVSGAVEIAQFFEVPEVVIGLTIIAIGTSLPELAAAIAAARKNEADLIIGNIVGSNLFNILAVLAVPALLAPSLLEPEILNIDMPFMLALTVAMLLLALSKSGEAKINRLRGFLLSLAFLSYLYMLYLRSTGSL
;
A
#
# COMPACT_ATOMS: atom_id res chain seq x y z
N MET A 1 -34.93 -1.53 -8.30
CA MET A 1 -33.88 -2.46 -7.86
C MET A 1 -32.55 -2.23 -8.57
N THR A 2 -32.50 -2.02 -9.89
CA THR A 2 -31.26 -1.61 -10.59
C THR A 2 -30.94 -0.12 -10.45
N THR A 3 -31.96 0.75 -10.38
CA THR A 3 -31.79 2.20 -10.20
C THR A 3 -31.17 2.59 -8.86
N THR A 4 -31.29 1.76 -7.83
CA THR A 4 -30.74 1.99 -6.49
C THR A 4 -29.21 1.82 -6.43
N LEU A 5 -28.62 1.05 -7.34
CA LEU A 5 -27.17 0.81 -7.36
C LEU A 5 -26.39 1.73 -8.31
N ILE A 6 -27.08 2.48 -9.19
CA ILE A 6 -26.42 3.34 -10.17
C ILE A 6 -25.58 4.40 -9.46
N LEU A 7 -26.16 5.09 -8.47
CA LEU A 7 -25.46 6.14 -7.74
C LEU A 7 -24.27 5.58 -6.93
N PRO A 8 -24.42 4.52 -6.11
CA PRO A 8 -23.28 3.88 -5.42
C PRO A 8 -22.16 3.45 -6.37
N SER A 9 -22.52 2.85 -7.51
CA SER A 9 -21.54 2.41 -8.52
C SER A 9 -20.81 3.58 -9.16
N LEU A 10 -21.53 4.68 -9.46
CA LEU A 10 -20.92 5.91 -9.97
C LEU A 10 -20.02 6.57 -8.93
N LEU A 11 -20.44 6.65 -7.67
CA LEU A 11 -19.63 7.18 -6.58
C LEU A 11 -18.34 6.37 -6.40
N LEU A 12 -18.44 5.03 -6.45
CA LEU A 12 -17.29 4.14 -6.38
C LEU A 12 -16.34 4.36 -7.56
N ILE A 13 -16.83 4.31 -8.80
CA ILE A 13 -16.00 4.40 -10.01
C ILE A 13 -15.36 5.79 -10.15
N ILE A 14 -16.15 6.86 -9.98
CA ILE A 14 -15.66 8.24 -10.08
C ILE A 14 -14.73 8.55 -8.90
N GLY A 15 -15.10 8.12 -7.69
CA GLY A 15 -14.27 8.24 -6.50
C GLY A 15 -12.91 7.58 -6.70
N LEU A 16 -12.88 6.35 -7.20
CA LEU A 16 -11.64 5.64 -7.50
C LEU A 16 -10.78 6.37 -8.53
N ALA A 17 -11.38 6.81 -9.66
CA ALA A 17 -10.65 7.52 -10.71
C ALA A 17 -10.05 8.84 -10.21
N LEU A 18 -10.81 9.61 -9.41
CA LEU A 18 -10.34 10.85 -8.80
C LEU A 18 -9.28 10.59 -7.73
N LEU A 19 -9.39 9.50 -6.98
CA LEU A 19 -8.43 9.11 -5.94
C LEU A 19 -7.07 8.82 -6.55
N VAL A 20 -7.02 8.01 -7.62
CA VAL A 20 -5.77 7.73 -8.35
C VAL A 20 -5.16 9.03 -8.87
N TRP A 21 -5.93 9.86 -9.58
CA TRP A 21 -5.44 11.11 -10.15
C TRP A 21 -4.97 12.12 -9.09
N SER A 22 -5.71 12.25 -7.98
CA SER A 22 -5.38 13.21 -6.92
C SER A 22 -4.21 12.77 -6.05
N SER A 23 -3.94 11.45 -5.97
CA SER A 23 -2.73 10.91 -5.33
C SER A 23 -1.47 11.45 -6.02
N ASP A 24 -1.39 11.36 -7.36
CA ASP A 24 -0.25 11.89 -8.13
C ASP A 24 -0.08 13.40 -7.92
N VAL A 25 -1.17 14.16 -8.00
CA VAL A 25 -1.16 15.62 -7.77
C VAL A 25 -0.67 15.96 -6.36
N PHE A 26 -1.11 15.20 -5.35
CA PHE A 26 -0.68 15.37 -3.98
C PHE A 26 0.82 15.07 -3.82
N ILE A 27 1.31 13.96 -4.39
CA ILE A 27 2.72 13.54 -4.31
C ILE A 27 3.63 14.58 -4.97
N ASP A 28 3.29 15.03 -6.18
CA ASP A 28 4.03 16.09 -6.89
C ASP A 28 4.09 17.38 -6.06
N GLY A 29 2.94 17.78 -5.50
CA GLY A 29 2.84 18.94 -4.61
C GLY A 29 3.69 18.80 -3.35
N ALA A 30 3.62 17.65 -2.68
CA ALA A 30 4.36 17.36 -1.46
C ALA A 30 5.87 17.34 -1.71
N ALA A 31 6.31 16.67 -2.77
CA ALA A 31 7.71 16.50 -3.07
C ALA A 31 8.33 17.83 -3.54
N SER A 32 7.66 18.58 -4.42
CA SER A 32 8.10 19.92 -4.82
C SER A 32 8.13 20.90 -3.64
N THR A 33 7.13 20.85 -2.74
CA THR A 33 7.12 21.68 -1.52
C THR A 33 8.31 21.35 -0.62
N ALA A 34 8.63 20.06 -0.43
CA ALA A 34 9.78 19.62 0.35
C ALA A 34 11.11 20.09 -0.26
N THR A 35 11.24 20.09 -1.59
CA THR A 35 12.40 20.65 -2.31
C THR A 35 12.57 22.14 -2.03
N HIS A 36 11.50 22.94 -2.08
CA HIS A 36 11.54 24.37 -1.72
C HIS A 36 11.93 24.60 -0.25
N MET A 37 11.62 23.65 0.64
CA MET A 37 12.03 23.68 2.04
C MET A 37 13.49 23.21 2.27
N LYS A 38 14.24 22.92 1.20
CA LYS A 38 15.63 22.42 1.24
C LYS A 38 15.77 21.10 2.01
N ILE A 39 14.71 20.29 2.04
CA ILE A 39 14.78 18.93 2.55
C ILE A 39 15.66 18.13 1.58
N SER A 40 16.57 17.32 2.13
CA SER A 40 17.51 16.57 1.29
C SER A 40 16.76 15.58 0.40
N PRO A 41 17.19 15.40 -0.86
CA PRO A 41 16.58 14.47 -1.81
C PRO A 41 16.26 13.09 -1.22
N LEU A 42 17.24 12.46 -0.56
CA LEU A 42 17.07 11.16 0.08
C LEU A 42 15.87 11.10 1.08
N ILE A 43 15.62 12.16 1.84
CA ILE A 43 14.49 12.20 2.78
C ILE A 43 13.18 12.36 2.02
N ILE A 44 13.15 13.15 0.94
CA ILE A 44 11.98 13.29 0.09
C ILE A 44 11.63 11.93 -0.55
N GLY A 45 12.62 11.24 -1.13
CA GLY A 45 12.42 9.91 -1.69
C GLY A 45 11.89 8.89 -0.68
N VAL A 46 12.55 8.75 0.46
CA VAL A 46 12.15 7.74 1.47
C VAL A 46 10.86 8.11 2.19
N VAL A 47 10.65 9.39 2.52
CA VAL A 47 9.50 9.82 3.33
C VAL A 47 8.35 10.28 2.46
N VAL A 48 8.56 11.23 1.55
CA VAL A 48 7.47 11.83 0.78
C VAL A 48 6.94 10.86 -0.28
N LEU A 49 7.81 10.16 -1.03
CA LEU A 49 7.33 9.20 -2.02
C LEU A 49 6.77 7.94 -1.35
N GLY A 50 7.44 7.44 -0.30
CA GLY A 50 6.96 6.28 0.46
C GLY A 50 5.65 6.53 1.23
N PHE A 51 5.52 7.66 1.93
CA PHE A 51 4.29 8.02 2.63
C PHE A 51 3.20 8.51 1.67
N GLY A 52 3.61 9.26 0.63
CA GLY A 52 2.71 9.90 -0.32
C GLY A 52 1.92 8.89 -1.14
N THR A 53 2.57 7.81 -1.58
CA THR A 53 1.89 6.72 -2.30
C THR A 53 0.85 6.01 -1.44
N SER A 54 1.08 5.85 -0.13
CA SER A 54 0.12 5.26 0.82
C SER A 54 -0.90 6.25 1.43
N MET A 55 -0.95 7.50 0.96
CA MET A 55 -1.98 8.47 1.39
C MET A 55 -3.40 8.07 1.05
N PRO A 56 -3.71 7.53 -0.14
CA PRO A 56 -5.05 7.05 -0.44
C PRO A 56 -5.53 6.03 0.60
N GLU A 57 -4.70 5.05 0.96
CA GLU A 57 -5.02 4.03 1.97
C GLU A 57 -5.27 4.63 3.34
N ILE A 58 -4.41 5.56 3.78
CA ILE A 58 -4.54 6.22 5.08
C ILE A 58 -5.84 7.03 5.14
N ILE A 59 -6.14 7.83 4.10
CA ILE A 59 -7.37 8.64 4.06
C ILE A 59 -8.61 7.76 4.00
N VAL A 60 -8.59 6.68 3.22
CA VAL A 60 -9.69 5.70 3.16
C VAL A 60 -9.90 5.04 4.52
N ALA A 61 -8.83 4.63 5.21
CA ALA A 61 -8.92 4.05 6.53
C ALA A 61 -9.47 5.03 7.57
N ILE A 62 -9.06 6.32 7.51
CA ILE A 62 -9.58 7.37 8.40
C ILE A 62 -11.08 7.53 8.18
N LEU A 63 -11.51 7.70 6.94
CA LEU A 63 -12.92 7.93 6.61
C LEU A 63 -13.78 6.70 6.96
N ALA A 64 -13.34 5.49 6.62
CA ALA A 64 -14.05 4.27 6.95
C ALA A 64 -14.19 4.06 8.46
N ALA A 65 -13.13 4.33 9.25
CA ALA A 65 -13.20 4.25 10.71
C ALA A 65 -14.17 5.31 11.30
N LEU A 66 -14.15 6.54 10.79
CA LEU A 66 -15.04 7.61 11.24
C LEU A 66 -16.51 7.39 10.84
N GLU A 67 -16.76 6.71 9.72
CA GLU A 67 -18.10 6.36 9.23
C GLU A 67 -18.66 5.07 9.88
N GLY A 68 -17.92 4.45 10.81
CA GLY A 68 -18.38 3.29 11.58
C GLY A 68 -18.12 1.94 10.90
N SER A 69 -17.24 1.90 9.90
CA SER A 69 -16.86 0.71 9.12
C SER A 69 -15.37 0.34 9.32
N PRO A 70 -14.91 0.06 10.56
CA PRO A 70 -13.50 -0.27 10.81
C PRO A 70 -13.05 -1.55 10.10
N SER A 71 -13.95 -2.53 9.90
CA SER A 71 -13.65 -3.75 9.14
C SER A 71 -13.23 -3.45 7.69
N LEU A 72 -13.81 -2.42 7.06
CA LEU A 72 -13.40 -1.98 5.72
C LEU A 72 -11.98 -1.39 5.73
N ALA A 73 -11.63 -0.60 6.75
CA ALA A 73 -10.29 -0.03 6.92
C ALA A 73 -9.23 -1.12 7.15
N ILE A 74 -9.55 -2.11 7.99
CA ILE A 74 -8.67 -3.27 8.27
C ILE A 74 -8.49 -4.11 7.01
N GLY A 75 -9.59 -4.39 6.30
CA GLY A 75 -9.58 -5.09 5.02
C GLY A 75 -8.73 -4.35 3.98
N ASN A 76 -8.82 -3.02 3.90
CA ASN A 76 -7.96 -2.21 3.02
C ASN A 76 -6.48 -2.38 3.37
N ALA A 77 -6.09 -2.25 4.64
CA ALA A 77 -4.69 -2.37 5.05
C ALA A 77 -4.06 -3.73 4.68
N ILE A 78 -4.76 -4.82 4.98
CA ILE A 78 -4.28 -6.20 4.71
C ILE A 78 -4.36 -6.49 3.20
N GLY A 79 -5.46 -6.10 2.56
CA GLY A 79 -5.71 -6.31 1.14
C GLY A 79 -4.69 -5.59 0.28
N SER A 80 -4.34 -4.34 0.59
CA SER A 80 -3.34 -3.56 -0.15
C SER A 80 -1.96 -4.23 -0.08
N ASN A 81 -1.61 -4.88 1.03
CA ASN A 81 -0.36 -5.64 1.11
C ASN A 81 -0.36 -6.90 0.23
N ILE A 82 -1.50 -7.60 0.20
CA ILE A 82 -1.72 -8.75 -0.66
C ILE A 82 -1.68 -8.31 -2.14
N ALA A 83 -2.32 -7.19 -2.46
CA ALA A 83 -2.32 -6.61 -3.80
C ALA A 83 -0.92 -6.14 -4.22
N ASN A 84 -0.18 -5.43 -3.38
CA ASN A 84 1.17 -4.97 -3.70
C ASN A 84 2.11 -6.14 -4.07
N ILE A 85 2.03 -7.27 -3.36
CA ILE A 85 2.90 -8.41 -3.67
C ILE A 85 2.33 -9.28 -4.79
N GLY A 86 1.04 -9.60 -4.75
CA GLY A 86 0.43 -10.53 -5.69
C GLY A 86 0.11 -9.88 -7.04
N LEU A 87 -0.48 -8.69 -7.01
CA LEU A 87 -0.89 -7.92 -8.17
C LEU A 87 0.25 -7.02 -8.69
N VAL A 88 0.74 -6.08 -7.89
CA VAL A 88 1.71 -5.05 -8.34
C VAL A 88 3.02 -5.69 -8.76
N LEU A 89 3.69 -6.42 -7.85
CA LEU A 89 4.93 -7.11 -8.18
C LEU A 89 4.74 -8.19 -9.25
N GLY A 90 3.64 -8.97 -9.14
CA GLY A 90 3.33 -10.06 -10.06
C GLY A 90 3.18 -9.59 -11.50
N ILE A 91 2.32 -8.59 -11.75
CA ILE A 91 2.09 -8.01 -13.08
C ILE A 91 3.35 -7.32 -13.59
N THR A 92 4.05 -6.57 -12.72
CA THR A 92 5.27 -5.87 -13.14
C THR A 92 6.35 -6.85 -13.60
N ALA A 93 6.54 -7.96 -12.87
CA ALA A 93 7.48 -9.01 -13.24
C ALA A 93 7.09 -9.81 -14.50
N LEU A 94 5.79 -9.86 -14.84
CA LEU A 94 5.30 -10.41 -16.11
C LEU A 94 5.71 -9.54 -17.30
N ILE A 95 5.68 -8.21 -17.13
CA ILE A 95 6.09 -7.25 -18.16
C ILE A 95 7.61 -7.26 -18.31
N THR A 96 8.32 -6.91 -17.24
CA THR A 96 9.79 -6.80 -17.19
C THR A 96 10.33 -7.59 -15.99
N PRO A 97 11.24 -8.56 -16.18
CA PRO A 97 11.87 -9.26 -15.06
C PRO A 97 12.57 -8.31 -14.09
N VAL A 98 12.23 -8.41 -12.80
CA VAL A 98 12.77 -7.54 -11.74
C VAL A 98 14.02 -8.19 -11.15
N ILE A 99 15.17 -7.50 -11.18
CA ILE A 99 16.44 -7.99 -10.63
C ILE A 99 16.81 -7.14 -9.42
N VAL A 100 16.78 -7.75 -8.24
CA VAL A 100 17.11 -7.09 -6.97
C VAL A 100 18.62 -7.11 -6.77
N LYS A 101 19.24 -5.93 -6.83
CA LYS A 101 20.69 -5.75 -6.65
C LYS A 101 21.01 -5.02 -5.36
N SER A 102 20.11 -4.14 -4.91
CA SER A 102 20.29 -3.28 -3.75
C SER A 102 20.60 -4.07 -2.49
N SER A 103 21.63 -3.62 -1.78
CA SER A 103 21.99 -4.14 -0.46
C SER A 103 21.01 -3.67 0.62
N ILE A 104 20.38 -2.51 0.40
CA ILE A 104 19.38 -1.89 1.27
C ILE A 104 18.16 -2.79 1.38
N LEU A 105 17.62 -3.22 0.23
CA LEU A 105 16.45 -4.07 0.18
C LEU A 105 16.66 -5.42 0.86
N LYS A 106 17.86 -5.99 0.75
CA LYS A 106 18.19 -7.26 1.42
C LYS A 106 18.13 -7.16 2.94
N ARG A 107 18.32 -5.96 3.49
CA ARG A 107 18.19 -5.64 4.92
C ARG A 107 16.75 -5.30 5.30
N GLU A 108 16.04 -4.55 4.46
CA GLU A 108 14.69 -4.06 4.76
C GLU A 108 13.60 -5.13 4.57
N LEU A 109 13.75 -6.06 3.62
CA LEU A 109 12.80 -7.15 3.40
C LEU A 109 12.61 -8.07 4.63
N PRO A 110 13.68 -8.54 5.32
CA PRO A 110 13.52 -9.27 6.58
C PRO A 110 12.82 -8.45 7.68
N VAL A 111 13.03 -7.13 7.71
CA VAL A 111 12.39 -6.24 8.68
C VAL A 111 10.89 -6.13 8.40
N LEU A 112 10.48 -6.00 7.15
CA LEU A 112 9.07 -6.06 6.75
C LEU A 112 8.41 -7.36 7.22
N LEU A 113 9.05 -8.52 6.99
CA LEU A 113 8.51 -9.80 7.44
C LEU A 113 8.40 -9.86 8.97
N ALA A 114 9.44 -9.44 9.69
CA ALA A 114 9.46 -9.45 11.15
C ALA A 114 8.38 -8.54 11.74
N ILE A 115 8.18 -7.35 11.17
CA ILE A 115 7.12 -6.42 11.56
C ILE A 115 5.75 -7.01 11.24
N SER A 116 5.54 -7.52 10.02
CA SER A 116 4.26 -8.12 9.62
C SER A 116 3.88 -9.27 10.54
N PHE A 117 4.85 -10.12 10.88
CA PHE A 117 4.64 -11.21 11.81
C PHE A 117 4.40 -10.71 13.24
N GLY A 118 5.13 -9.68 13.68
CA GLY A 118 4.92 -9.03 14.97
C GLY A 118 3.52 -8.43 15.11
N VAL A 119 2.99 -7.82 14.06
CA VAL A 119 1.61 -7.31 14.03
C VAL A 119 0.61 -8.44 14.05
N TYR A 120 0.84 -9.54 13.31
CA TYR A 120 -0.01 -10.72 13.42
C TYR A 120 -0.07 -11.24 14.86
N LEU A 121 1.07 -11.35 15.55
CA LEU A 121 1.13 -11.74 16.96
C LEU A 121 0.41 -10.75 17.89
N LEU A 122 0.52 -9.45 17.61
CA LEU A 122 -0.10 -8.39 18.41
C LEU A 122 -1.62 -8.55 18.48
N VAL A 123 -2.25 -8.95 17.38
CA VAL A 123 -3.71 -9.05 17.27
C VAL A 123 -4.24 -10.48 17.38
N LEU A 124 -3.42 -11.45 17.82
CA LEU A 124 -3.83 -12.86 17.96
C LEU A 124 -4.95 -13.08 18.98
N ASP A 125 -5.15 -12.15 19.90
CA ASP A 125 -6.27 -12.14 20.83
C ASP A 125 -7.62 -11.83 20.14
N GLY A 126 -7.58 -11.48 18.85
CA GLY A 126 -8.72 -11.17 18.02
C GLY A 126 -9.27 -9.77 18.24
N ASN A 127 -8.50 -8.88 18.86
CA ASN A 127 -8.91 -7.52 19.13
C ASN A 127 -7.90 -6.54 18.53
N LEU A 128 -8.39 -5.52 17.81
CA LEU A 128 -7.57 -4.40 17.37
C LEU A 128 -7.92 -3.19 18.23
N GLY A 129 -7.18 -3.03 19.32
CA GLY A 129 -7.39 -2.01 20.33
C GLY A 129 -6.62 -0.71 20.10
N MET A 130 -6.99 0.32 20.86
CA MET A 130 -6.29 1.62 20.84
C MET A 130 -4.80 1.49 21.16
N TRP A 131 -4.43 0.64 22.12
CA TRP A 131 -3.03 0.44 22.49
C TRP A 131 -2.22 -0.23 21.39
N ASP A 132 -2.83 -1.13 20.61
CA ASP A 132 -2.21 -1.72 19.44
C ASP A 132 -1.90 -0.63 18.41
N GLY A 133 -2.86 0.27 18.17
CA GLY A 133 -2.64 1.45 17.32
C GLY A 133 -1.48 2.34 17.78
N VAL A 134 -1.35 2.59 19.08
CA VAL A 134 -0.21 3.34 19.64
C VAL A 134 1.12 2.59 19.41
N ILE A 135 1.14 1.28 19.64
CA ILE A 135 2.31 0.43 19.41
C ILE A 135 2.72 0.48 17.94
N LEU A 136 1.76 0.32 17.01
CA LEU A 136 1.97 0.38 15.57
C LEU A 136 2.61 1.71 15.14
N LEU A 137 2.12 2.85 15.66
CA LEU A 137 2.70 4.17 15.38
C LEU A 137 4.12 4.33 15.97
N ILE A 138 4.39 3.82 17.17
CA ILE A 138 5.73 3.86 17.76
C ILE A 138 6.70 3.04 16.90
N VAL A 139 6.28 1.85 16.46
CA VAL A 139 7.07 0.99 15.58
C VAL A 139 7.30 1.69 14.24
N LEU A 140 6.28 2.34 13.66
CA LEU A 140 6.41 3.16 12.44
C LEU A 140 7.50 4.22 12.58
N VAL A 141 7.41 5.07 13.61
CA VAL A 141 8.38 6.15 13.82
C VAL A 141 9.78 5.57 14.04
N THR A 142 9.89 4.46 14.76
CA THR A 142 11.15 3.78 15.04
C THR A 142 11.78 3.21 13.77
N VAL A 143 11.02 2.45 12.97
CA VAL A 143 11.53 1.85 11.74
C VAL A 143 11.86 2.91 10.70
N MET A 144 11.03 3.95 10.54
CA MET A 144 11.32 5.06 9.63
C MET A 144 12.58 5.81 10.04
N THR A 145 12.76 6.10 11.33
CA THR A 145 13.98 6.74 11.84
C THR A 145 15.20 5.87 11.58
N TRP A 146 15.08 4.55 11.79
CA TRP A 146 16.15 3.60 11.51
C TRP A 146 16.47 3.51 10.01
N MET A 147 15.47 3.43 9.11
CA MET A 147 15.66 3.40 7.67
C MET A 147 16.36 4.67 7.18
N ILE A 148 15.89 5.86 7.59
CA ILE A 148 16.50 7.15 7.21
C ILE A 148 17.96 7.22 7.68
N ARG A 149 18.25 6.83 8.93
CA ARG A 149 19.63 6.87 9.45
C ARG A 149 20.53 5.84 8.77
N SER A 150 20.01 4.65 8.55
CA SER A 150 20.75 3.57 7.91
C SER A 150 21.06 3.89 6.46
N ASN A 151 20.13 4.54 5.74
CA ASN A 151 20.30 4.92 4.33
C ASN A 151 21.22 6.12 4.14
N LYS A 152 21.33 7.01 5.14
CA LYS A 152 22.37 8.06 5.15
C LYS A 152 23.80 7.54 5.31
N ALA A 153 23.96 6.35 5.88
CA ALA A 153 25.26 5.69 6.09
C ALA A 153 25.65 4.75 4.94
N LEU A 154 24.78 4.61 3.92
CA LEU A 154 24.96 3.68 2.81
C LEU A 154 25.64 4.33 1.61
N ASP A 155 26.21 3.48 0.76
CA ASP A 155 26.92 3.85 -0.45
C ASP A 155 25.98 4.57 -1.43
N PRO A 156 26.26 5.83 -1.83
CA PRO A 156 25.49 6.54 -2.86
C PRO A 156 25.44 5.82 -4.21
N SER A 157 26.32 4.84 -4.43
CA SER A 157 26.31 3.97 -5.61
C SER A 157 25.39 2.75 -5.48
N ASP A 158 24.69 2.56 -4.36
CA ASP A 158 23.67 1.52 -4.26
C ASP A 158 22.56 1.77 -5.32
N PRO A 159 22.13 0.73 -6.07
CA PRO A 159 21.14 0.88 -7.14
C PRO A 159 19.85 1.57 -6.69
N LEU A 160 19.33 1.24 -5.51
CA LEU A 160 18.10 1.87 -5.01
C LEU A 160 18.30 3.38 -4.79
N ALA A 161 19.46 3.79 -4.27
CA ALA A 161 19.74 5.21 -4.04
C ALA A 161 19.87 5.99 -5.36
N GLN A 162 20.44 5.38 -6.40
CA GLN A 162 20.54 5.99 -7.73
C GLN A 162 19.18 6.09 -8.42
N GLU A 163 18.37 5.02 -8.37
CA GLU A 163 17.04 4.98 -8.96
C GLU A 163 16.10 6.00 -8.27
N THR A 164 16.12 6.09 -6.94
CA THR A 164 15.39 7.14 -6.21
C THR A 164 15.88 8.55 -6.58
N ALA A 165 17.19 8.75 -6.77
CA ALA A 165 17.71 10.05 -7.21
C ALA A 165 17.23 10.43 -8.61
N HIS A 166 17.13 9.46 -9.53
CA HIS A 166 16.61 9.68 -10.87
C HIS A 166 15.10 9.98 -10.86
N GLU A 167 14.30 9.24 -10.08
CA GLU A 167 12.89 9.54 -9.87
C GLU A 167 12.68 10.97 -9.35
N MET A 168 13.60 11.43 -8.50
CA MET A 168 13.58 12.80 -7.99
C MET A 168 13.87 13.88 -9.02
N GLU A 169 14.66 13.59 -10.06
CA GLU A 169 14.87 14.51 -11.18
C GLU A 169 13.61 14.67 -12.05
N GLU A 170 12.72 13.67 -12.02
CA GLU A 170 11.47 13.69 -12.77
C GLU A 170 10.30 14.33 -12.02
N ILE A 171 10.42 14.54 -10.70
CA ILE A 171 9.40 15.25 -9.92
C ILE A 171 9.14 16.62 -10.57
N ALA A 172 7.86 16.97 -10.67
CA ALA A 172 7.46 18.23 -11.28
C ALA A 172 8.16 19.44 -10.60
N ASP A 173 8.94 20.20 -11.39
CA ASP A 173 9.54 21.47 -10.95
C ASP A 173 8.46 22.57 -10.91
N LEU A 174 7.62 22.49 -9.87
CA LEU A 174 6.56 23.43 -9.62
C LEU A 174 7.12 24.65 -8.90
N SER A 175 6.69 25.85 -9.31
CA SER A 175 6.93 27.05 -8.50
C SER A 175 6.31 26.88 -7.11
N GLN A 176 6.89 27.48 -6.07
CA GLN A 176 6.44 27.32 -4.68
C GLN A 176 4.92 27.50 -4.50
N LYS A 177 4.31 28.46 -5.20
CA LYS A 177 2.85 28.66 -5.18
C LYS A 177 2.09 27.49 -5.80
N LYS A 178 2.55 26.98 -6.96
CA LYS A 178 1.94 25.82 -7.62
C LYS A 178 2.11 24.55 -6.79
N ALA A 179 3.30 24.33 -6.21
CA ALA A 179 3.57 23.21 -5.32
C ALA A 179 2.59 23.17 -4.14
N LEU A 180 2.36 24.32 -3.50
CA LEU A 180 1.40 24.43 -2.40
C LEU A 180 -0.05 24.20 -2.85
N ILE A 181 -0.43 24.69 -4.04
CA ILE A 181 -1.76 24.44 -4.61
C ILE A 181 -1.94 22.95 -4.91
N TYR A 182 -0.93 22.28 -5.45
CA TYR A 182 -0.97 20.85 -5.74
C TYR A 182 -1.05 20.03 -4.46
N LEU A 183 -0.26 20.40 -3.44
CA LEU A 183 -0.28 19.74 -2.13
C LEU A 183 -1.67 19.84 -1.47
N ILE A 184 -2.19 21.07 -1.32
CA ILE A 184 -3.46 21.29 -0.63
C ILE A 184 -4.65 20.84 -1.49
N GLY A 185 -4.65 21.18 -2.77
CA GLY A 185 -5.71 20.82 -3.70
C GLY A 185 -5.78 19.32 -3.95
N GLY A 186 -4.64 18.67 -4.12
CA GLY A 186 -4.52 17.22 -4.20
C GLY A 186 -5.09 16.54 -2.97
N LEU A 187 -4.70 16.98 -1.76
CA LEU A 187 -5.24 16.44 -0.51
C LEU A 187 -6.76 16.63 -0.37
N ILE A 188 -7.31 17.79 -0.73
CA ILE A 188 -8.75 18.04 -0.67
C ILE A 188 -9.50 17.10 -1.62
N ILE A 189 -9.02 16.96 -2.86
CA ILE A 189 -9.66 16.09 -3.85
C ILE A 189 -9.50 14.62 -3.44
N LEU A 190 -8.35 14.24 -2.85
CA LEU A 190 -8.11 12.92 -2.28
C LEU A 190 -9.13 12.60 -1.17
N MET A 191 -9.40 13.53 -0.26
CA MET A 191 -10.41 13.34 0.79
C MET A 191 -11.83 13.21 0.23
N ILE A 192 -12.20 14.04 -0.75
CA ILE A 192 -13.52 13.99 -1.40
C ILE A 192 -13.69 12.67 -2.14
N SER A 193 -12.68 12.27 -2.92
CA SER A 193 -12.70 11.05 -3.73
C SER A 193 -12.72 9.79 -2.87
N ALA A 194 -11.93 9.74 -1.80
CA ALA A 194 -11.98 8.65 -0.82
C ALA A 194 -13.36 8.54 -0.16
N ARG A 195 -14.00 9.67 0.20
CA ARG A 195 -15.36 9.66 0.74
C ARG A 195 -16.38 9.11 -0.26
N MET A 196 -16.32 9.55 -1.51
CA MET A 196 -17.18 9.00 -2.58
C MET A 196 -16.98 7.49 -2.73
N MET A 197 -15.72 7.04 -2.72
CA MET A 197 -15.35 5.64 -2.85
C MET A 197 -15.89 4.81 -1.68
N VAL A 198 -15.66 5.23 -0.42
CA VAL A 198 -16.10 4.54 0.79
C VAL A 198 -17.63 4.47 0.84
N SER A 199 -18.34 5.59 0.65
CA SER A 199 -19.81 5.59 0.68
C SER A 199 -20.40 4.67 -0.41
N GLY A 200 -19.88 4.75 -1.64
CA GLY A 200 -20.32 3.88 -2.74
C GLY A 200 -20.05 2.39 -2.45
N ALA A 201 -18.89 2.08 -1.88
CA ALA A 201 -18.50 0.73 -1.52
C ALA A 201 -19.37 0.14 -0.40
N VAL A 202 -19.64 0.91 0.66
CA VAL A 202 -20.49 0.48 1.79
C VAL A 202 -21.92 0.24 1.34
N GLU A 203 -22.50 1.13 0.53
CA GLU A 203 -23.86 0.93 -0.01
C GLU A 203 -23.96 -0.31 -0.91
N ILE A 204 -22.93 -0.59 -1.72
CA ILE A 204 -22.86 -1.82 -2.52
C ILE A 204 -22.75 -3.06 -1.62
N ALA A 205 -21.88 -3.02 -0.60
CA ALA A 205 -21.71 -4.11 0.37
C ALA A 205 -23.03 -4.48 1.04
N GLN A 206 -23.75 -3.46 1.53
CA GLN A 206 -25.04 -3.61 2.18
C GLN A 206 -26.11 -4.17 1.24
N PHE A 207 -26.13 -3.75 -0.03
CA PHE A 207 -27.10 -4.25 -1.00
C PHE A 207 -26.89 -5.73 -1.35
N PHE A 208 -25.64 -6.17 -1.49
CA PHE A 208 -25.31 -7.56 -1.81
C PHE A 208 -25.15 -8.45 -0.57
N GLU A 209 -25.36 -7.89 0.63
CA GLU A 209 -25.15 -8.57 1.91
C GLU A 209 -23.73 -9.18 2.03
N VAL A 210 -22.76 -8.52 1.40
CA VAL A 210 -21.35 -8.91 1.43
C VAL A 210 -20.67 -8.21 2.61
N PRO A 211 -19.88 -8.91 3.44
CA PRO A 211 -19.17 -8.29 4.56
C PRO A 211 -18.28 -7.13 4.09
N GLU A 212 -18.30 -6.01 4.83
CA GLU A 212 -17.51 -4.82 4.48
C GLU A 212 -16.01 -5.11 4.38
N VAL A 213 -15.50 -6.06 5.17
CA VAL A 213 -14.11 -6.49 5.11
C VAL A 213 -13.75 -7.08 3.75
N VAL A 214 -14.67 -7.80 3.08
CA VAL A 214 -14.43 -8.40 1.76
C VAL A 214 -14.26 -7.30 0.72
N ILE A 215 -15.07 -6.24 0.81
CA ILE A 215 -14.94 -5.07 -0.07
C ILE A 215 -13.62 -4.33 0.20
N GLY A 216 -13.23 -4.19 1.46
CA GLY A 216 -11.93 -3.67 1.88
C GLY A 216 -10.76 -4.45 1.28
N LEU A 217 -10.77 -5.78 1.42
CA LEU A 217 -9.74 -6.70 0.93
C LEU A 217 -9.66 -6.79 -0.61
N THR A 218 -10.69 -6.33 -1.32
CA THR A 218 -10.81 -6.44 -2.78
C THR A 218 -10.81 -5.10 -3.49
N ILE A 219 -12.00 -4.51 -3.67
CA ILE A 219 -12.22 -3.35 -4.52
C ILE A 219 -11.41 -2.16 -4.01
N ILE A 220 -11.44 -1.94 -2.70
CA ILE A 220 -10.76 -0.82 -2.06
C ILE A 220 -9.26 -1.02 -2.15
N ALA A 221 -8.75 -2.15 -1.66
CA ALA A 221 -7.33 -2.50 -1.73
C ALA A 221 -6.75 -2.48 -3.16
N ILE A 222 -7.44 -3.08 -4.13
CA ILE A 222 -7.00 -3.04 -5.53
C ILE A 222 -6.99 -1.61 -6.03
N GLY A 223 -8.05 -0.86 -5.73
CA GLY A 223 -8.23 0.50 -6.18
C GLY A 223 -7.17 1.47 -5.65
N THR A 224 -6.88 1.40 -4.35
CA THR A 224 -5.85 2.22 -3.70
C THR A 224 -4.44 1.83 -4.14
N SER A 225 -4.21 0.57 -4.56
CA SER A 225 -2.91 0.10 -5.09
C SER A 225 -2.72 0.25 -6.62
N LEU A 226 -3.68 0.83 -7.34
CA LEU A 226 -3.52 1.14 -8.77
C LEU A 226 -2.42 2.19 -9.06
N PRO A 227 -2.27 3.28 -8.28
CA PRO A 227 -1.15 4.21 -8.43
C PRO A 227 0.21 3.48 -8.32
N GLU A 228 0.36 2.58 -7.35
CA GLU A 228 1.56 1.76 -7.17
C GLU A 228 1.81 0.85 -8.35
N LEU A 229 0.76 0.23 -8.92
CA LEU A 229 0.89 -0.55 -10.14
C LEU A 229 1.39 0.31 -11.31
N ALA A 230 0.85 1.52 -11.47
CA ALA A 230 1.28 2.43 -12.52
C ALA A 230 2.74 2.86 -12.34
N ALA A 231 3.13 3.24 -11.12
CA ALA A 231 4.49 3.61 -10.77
C ALA A 231 5.47 2.44 -10.98
N ALA A 232 5.11 1.23 -10.54
CA ALA A 232 5.93 0.03 -10.73
C ALA A 232 6.13 -0.31 -12.21
N ILE A 233 5.09 -0.17 -13.04
CA ILE A 233 5.21 -0.37 -14.50
C ILE A 233 6.09 0.71 -15.13
N ALA A 234 5.99 1.97 -14.68
CA ALA A 234 6.83 3.06 -15.16
C ALA A 234 8.32 2.81 -14.83
N ALA A 235 8.63 2.50 -13.58
CA ALA A 235 9.98 2.14 -13.12
C ALA A 235 10.52 0.90 -13.89
N ALA A 236 9.67 -0.10 -14.12
CA ALA A 236 10.04 -1.31 -14.86
C ALA A 236 10.44 -1.02 -16.31
N ARG A 237 9.82 -0.02 -16.96
CA ARG A 237 10.19 0.41 -18.32
C ARG A 237 11.52 1.16 -18.35
N LYS A 238 11.92 1.77 -17.24
CA LYS A 238 13.21 2.44 -17.05
C LYS A 238 14.33 1.50 -16.59
N ASN A 239 13.99 0.23 -16.33
CA ASN A 239 14.88 -0.77 -15.72
C ASN A 239 15.28 -0.45 -14.27
N GLU A 240 14.41 0.25 -13.53
CA GLU A 240 14.59 0.62 -12.14
C GLU A 240 13.98 -0.45 -11.23
N ALA A 241 14.64 -1.60 -11.19
CA ALA A 241 14.10 -2.80 -10.58
C ALA A 241 14.09 -2.72 -9.03
N ASP A 242 15.09 -2.07 -8.46
CA ASP A 242 15.22 -1.94 -7.01
C ASP A 242 14.18 -0.95 -6.47
N LEU A 243 13.86 0.13 -7.19
CA LEU A 243 12.82 1.09 -6.86
C LEU A 243 11.44 0.45 -6.75
N ILE A 244 11.09 -0.47 -7.66
CA ILE A 244 9.82 -1.22 -7.60
C ILE A 244 9.69 -1.98 -6.27
N ILE A 245 10.74 -2.70 -5.88
CA ILE A 245 10.73 -3.48 -4.64
C ILE A 245 10.76 -2.55 -3.43
N GLY A 246 11.53 -1.46 -3.49
CA GLY A 246 11.58 -0.44 -2.45
C GLY A 246 10.20 0.16 -2.17
N ASN A 247 9.46 0.54 -3.21
CA ASN A 247 8.12 1.08 -3.09
C ASN A 247 7.16 0.04 -2.49
N ILE A 248 7.19 -1.21 -2.95
CA ILE A 248 6.36 -2.29 -2.39
C ILE A 248 6.67 -2.55 -0.91
N VAL A 249 7.95 -2.56 -0.53
CA VAL A 249 8.37 -2.73 0.87
C VAL A 249 7.90 -1.55 1.73
N GLY A 250 8.10 -0.33 1.24
CA GLY A 250 7.66 0.90 1.90
C GLY A 250 6.16 0.93 2.10
N SER A 251 5.37 0.77 1.03
CA SER A 251 3.91 0.76 1.09
C SER A 251 3.39 -0.34 2.01
N ASN A 252 3.98 -1.54 1.99
CA ASN A 252 3.55 -2.61 2.89
C ASN A 252 3.84 -2.34 4.37
N LEU A 253 4.95 -1.65 4.68
CA LEU A 253 5.24 -1.17 6.03
C LEU A 253 4.22 -0.11 6.46
N PHE A 254 3.93 0.87 5.60
CA PHE A 254 2.94 1.92 5.89
C PHE A 254 1.53 1.35 6.07
N ASN A 255 1.12 0.38 5.25
CA ASN A 255 -0.18 -0.26 5.39
C ASN A 255 -0.33 -0.98 6.73
N ILE A 256 0.67 -1.76 7.15
CA ILE A 256 0.61 -2.50 8.41
C ILE A 256 0.76 -1.59 9.63
N LEU A 257 1.57 -0.52 9.55
CA LEU A 257 1.91 0.29 10.72
C LEU A 257 1.15 1.61 10.82
N ALA A 258 0.83 2.24 9.69
CA ALA A 258 0.09 3.51 9.65
C ALA A 258 -1.38 3.26 9.36
N VAL A 259 -1.71 2.55 8.27
CA VAL A 259 -3.11 2.34 7.85
C VAL A 259 -3.87 1.51 8.88
N LEU A 260 -3.29 0.39 9.35
CA LEU A 260 -3.94 -0.44 10.38
C LEU A 260 -4.01 0.24 11.77
N ALA A 261 -3.10 1.19 12.06
CA ALA A 261 -3.16 1.96 13.30
C ALA A 261 -4.37 2.91 13.35
N VAL A 262 -4.85 3.37 12.18
CA VAL A 262 -6.00 4.27 12.09
C VAL A 262 -7.28 3.65 12.69
N PRO A 263 -7.80 2.51 12.21
CA PRO A 263 -8.99 1.90 12.81
C PRO A 263 -8.74 1.51 14.26
N ALA A 264 -7.52 1.07 14.61
CA ALA A 264 -7.16 0.77 15.99
C ALA A 264 -7.35 1.97 16.93
N LEU A 265 -6.96 3.17 16.49
CA LEU A 265 -7.04 4.41 17.28
C LEU A 265 -8.41 5.08 17.24
N LEU A 266 -9.09 5.06 16.10
CA LEU A 266 -10.33 5.80 15.87
C LEU A 266 -11.59 4.97 16.14
N ALA A 267 -11.55 3.67 15.85
CA ALA A 267 -12.68 2.76 15.99
C ALA A 267 -12.21 1.34 16.41
N PRO A 268 -11.67 1.19 17.65
CA PRO A 268 -11.26 -0.11 18.18
C PRO A 268 -12.36 -1.15 18.01
N SER A 269 -12.00 -2.34 17.51
CA SER A 269 -12.98 -3.35 17.14
C SER A 269 -12.42 -4.77 17.25
N LEU A 270 -13.34 -5.73 17.36
CA LEU A 270 -13.01 -7.14 17.25
C LEU A 270 -12.72 -7.48 15.79
N LEU A 271 -11.70 -8.30 15.58
CA LEU A 271 -11.34 -8.82 14.27
C LEU A 271 -12.24 -10.00 13.92
N GLU A 272 -12.66 -10.05 12.67
CA GLU A 272 -13.30 -11.25 12.12
C GLU A 272 -12.31 -12.43 12.18
N PRO A 273 -12.74 -13.63 12.62
CA PRO A 273 -11.84 -14.77 12.78
C PRO A 273 -11.04 -15.12 11.53
N GLU A 274 -11.62 -14.92 10.36
CA GLU A 274 -10.98 -15.23 9.09
C GLU A 274 -9.86 -14.25 8.73
N ILE A 275 -9.88 -13.02 9.26
CA ILE A 275 -8.76 -12.08 9.12
C ILE A 275 -7.49 -12.70 9.74
N LEU A 276 -7.63 -13.34 10.90
CA LEU A 276 -6.52 -13.96 11.63
C LEU A 276 -6.14 -15.34 11.07
N ASN A 277 -7.14 -16.11 10.63
CA ASN A 277 -6.93 -17.50 10.23
C ASN A 277 -6.61 -17.67 8.75
N ILE A 278 -6.94 -16.68 7.92
CA ILE A 278 -6.84 -16.77 6.46
C ILE A 278 -6.09 -15.56 5.90
N ASP A 279 -6.61 -14.34 6.10
CA ASP A 279 -6.17 -13.18 5.32
C ASP A 279 -4.76 -12.71 5.73
N MET A 280 -4.48 -12.56 7.04
CA MET A 280 -3.14 -12.23 7.55
C MET A 280 -2.11 -13.36 7.29
N PRO A 281 -2.41 -14.66 7.51
CA PRO A 281 -1.52 -15.74 7.10
C PRO A 281 -1.20 -15.74 5.60
N PHE A 282 -2.18 -15.44 4.75
CA PHE A 282 -1.98 -15.34 3.31
C PHE A 282 -1.06 -14.16 2.94
N MET A 283 -1.28 -12.99 3.54
CA MET A 283 -0.40 -11.82 3.42
C MET A 283 1.05 -12.15 3.86
N LEU A 284 1.21 -12.85 4.99
CA LEU A 284 2.51 -13.30 5.48
C LEU A 284 3.17 -14.29 4.51
N ALA A 285 2.41 -15.25 3.98
CA ALA A 285 2.91 -16.21 3.01
C ALA A 285 3.41 -15.52 1.73
N LEU A 286 2.69 -14.50 1.23
CA LEU A 286 3.15 -13.67 0.12
C LEU A 286 4.40 -12.85 0.49
N THR A 287 4.47 -12.32 1.71
CA THR A 287 5.65 -11.57 2.20
C THR A 287 6.88 -12.48 2.27
N VAL A 288 6.72 -13.72 2.76
CA VAL A 288 7.76 -14.75 2.75
C VAL A 288 8.14 -15.11 1.31
N ALA A 289 7.17 -15.30 0.42
CA ALA A 289 7.44 -15.60 -0.98
C ALA A 289 8.28 -14.47 -1.62
N MET A 290 7.87 -13.21 -1.45
CA MET A 290 8.63 -12.04 -1.92
C MET A 290 10.05 -12.03 -1.37
N LEU A 291 10.23 -12.24 -0.06
CA LEU A 291 11.54 -12.32 0.59
C LEU A 291 12.41 -13.40 -0.06
N LEU A 292 11.89 -14.62 -0.26
CA LEU A 292 12.64 -15.73 -0.84
C LEU A 292 13.00 -15.49 -2.31
N LEU A 293 12.12 -14.83 -3.06
CA LEU A 293 12.35 -14.49 -4.46
C LEU A 293 13.39 -13.37 -4.62
N ALA A 294 13.42 -12.43 -3.67
CA ALA A 294 14.34 -11.29 -3.62
C ALA A 294 15.67 -11.60 -2.89
N LEU A 295 15.76 -12.68 -2.12
CA LEU A 295 16.98 -13.16 -1.46
C LEU A 295 17.46 -14.49 -2.08
N SER A 296 17.99 -14.43 -3.30
CA SER A 296 18.59 -15.62 -3.93
C SER A 296 19.93 -15.99 -3.29
N LYS A 297 20.07 -17.26 -2.85
CA LYS A 297 21.33 -17.83 -2.31
C LYS A 297 22.31 -18.31 -3.39
N SER A 298 21.87 -18.44 -4.64
CA SER A 298 22.58 -19.20 -5.69
C SER A 298 22.83 -18.42 -6.99
N GLY A 299 22.58 -17.11 -7.01
CA GLY A 299 22.70 -16.25 -8.20
C GLY A 299 22.00 -14.91 -8.02
N GLU A 300 21.82 -14.14 -9.10
CA GLU A 300 21.08 -12.87 -9.08
C GLU A 300 19.64 -13.06 -8.58
N ALA A 301 19.21 -12.24 -7.62
CA ALA A 301 17.85 -12.26 -7.09
C ALA A 301 16.87 -11.71 -8.13
N LYS A 302 16.42 -12.59 -9.04
CA LYS A 302 15.61 -12.23 -10.20
C LYS A 302 14.20 -12.78 -10.10
N ILE A 303 13.21 -11.90 -10.11
CA ILE A 303 11.80 -12.22 -10.25
C ILE A 303 11.49 -12.24 -11.75
N ASN A 304 11.60 -13.43 -12.34
CA ASN A 304 11.31 -13.65 -13.75
C ASN A 304 9.80 -13.71 -14.00
N ARG A 305 9.40 -13.78 -15.28
CA ARG A 305 7.99 -13.85 -15.69
C ARG A 305 7.24 -15.04 -15.07
N LEU A 306 7.90 -16.19 -14.87
CA LEU A 306 7.25 -17.33 -14.23
C LEU A 306 6.94 -17.03 -12.75
N ARG A 307 7.88 -16.43 -12.02
CA ARG A 307 7.67 -16.01 -10.62
C ARG A 307 6.58 -14.94 -10.54
N GLY A 308 6.59 -13.97 -11.46
CA GLY A 308 5.51 -12.97 -11.60
C GLY A 308 4.14 -13.61 -11.85
N PHE A 309 4.07 -14.57 -12.77
CA PHE A 309 2.86 -15.35 -13.05
C PHE A 309 2.35 -16.06 -11.79
N LEU A 310 3.23 -16.71 -11.03
CA LEU A 310 2.85 -17.42 -9.80
C LEU A 310 2.33 -16.47 -8.72
N LEU A 311 2.93 -15.28 -8.56
CA LEU A 311 2.43 -14.26 -7.63
C LEU A 311 1.03 -13.75 -8.04
N SER A 312 0.84 -13.44 -9.32
CA SER A 312 -0.47 -13.02 -9.84
C SER A 312 -1.51 -14.13 -9.76
N LEU A 313 -1.12 -15.38 -9.99
CA LEU A 313 -2.01 -16.53 -9.83
C LEU A 313 -2.40 -16.74 -8.36
N ALA A 314 -1.46 -16.55 -7.42
CA ALA A 314 -1.76 -16.58 -6.00
C ALA A 314 -2.77 -15.48 -5.63
N PHE A 315 -2.61 -14.26 -6.14
CA PHE A 315 -3.56 -13.17 -5.96
C PHE A 315 -4.96 -13.51 -6.50
N LEU A 316 -5.06 -14.03 -7.73
CA LEU A 316 -6.33 -14.45 -8.31
C LEU A 316 -6.98 -15.59 -7.53
N SER A 317 -6.17 -16.52 -7.01
CA SER A 317 -6.65 -17.62 -6.17
C SER A 317 -7.20 -17.10 -4.84
N TYR A 318 -6.56 -16.09 -4.25
CA TYR A 318 -7.05 -15.41 -3.05
C TYR A 318 -8.38 -14.70 -3.29
N LEU A 319 -8.52 -13.95 -4.40
CA LEU A 319 -9.80 -13.32 -4.76
C LEU A 319 -10.91 -14.35 -4.96
N TYR A 320 -10.60 -15.49 -5.59
CA TYR A 320 -11.57 -16.56 -5.78
C TYR A 320 -11.98 -17.20 -4.46
N MET A 321 -11.03 -17.47 -3.56
CA MET A 321 -11.32 -17.95 -2.20
C MET A 321 -12.21 -16.98 -1.44
N LEU A 322 -11.93 -15.67 -1.54
CA LEU A 322 -12.71 -14.64 -0.87
C LEU A 322 -14.15 -14.54 -1.43
N TYR A 323 -14.33 -14.72 -2.74
CA TYR A 323 -15.65 -14.82 -3.38
C TYR A 323 -16.45 -16.04 -2.89
N LEU A 324 -15.80 -17.20 -2.74
CA LEU A 324 -16.46 -18.40 -2.22
C LEU A 324 -16.88 -18.21 -0.75
N ARG A 325 -16.01 -17.59 0.07
CA ARG A 325 -16.32 -17.20 1.46
C ARG A 325 -17.51 -16.24 1.52
N SER A 326 -17.54 -15.21 0.66
CA SER A 326 -18.63 -14.23 0.66
C SER A 326 -19.98 -14.80 0.20
N THR A 327 -19.98 -15.92 -0.52
CA THR A 327 -21.21 -16.58 -1.00
C THR A 327 -21.65 -17.76 -0.11
N GLY A 328 -20.95 -18.02 1.01
CA GLY A 328 -21.24 -19.14 1.90
C GLY A 328 -20.94 -20.52 1.29
N SER A 329 -20.10 -20.56 0.26
CA SER A 329 -19.69 -21.79 -0.43
C SER A 329 -18.46 -22.46 0.23
N LEU A 330 -17.95 -21.87 1.32
CA LEU A 330 -16.77 -22.27 2.08
C LEU A 330 -16.98 -22.01 3.58
#